data_AF-A0A923UFK0-F1
#
_entry.id   AF-A0A923UFK0-F1
#
_cell.length_a   1.000
_cell.length_b   1.000
_cell.length_c   1.000
_cell.angle_alpha   90.00
_cell.angle_beta   90.00
_cell.angle_gamma   90.00
#
_symmetry.space_group_name_H-M   'P 1'
#
loop_
_entity.id
_entity.type
_entity.pdbx_description
1 polymer ?
#
loop_
_entity_poly.entity_id
_entity_poly.type
_entity_poly.pdbx_seq_one_letter_code
_entity_poly.pdbx_strand_id
1 'polypeptide(L)'
;MSRVSRLNRFLPLVAIGTVADCQSIIDPTNRLLVKAGLKILASGNHGIVGLSELMAQTGLTAKIQSGLTLSSQDIAFTLSPILNSSGRMSHAYKSIASLLGTQDNDLLPFAHSDYKVSSTIEYYVADLIETNQARKAEVKSILADLEQEAINQVHTGSPMIWIESSISKGIIGLIASRLVSKYHIPTIVISCKPTLSQVEIGQIMDLVG
;
A
#
# COMPACT_ATOMS: atom_id res chain seq x y z
N MET A 1 13.00 -27.86 -7.64
CA MET A 1 12.83 -27.32 -6.26
C MET A 1 11.93 -28.22 -5.42
N SER A 2 12.30 -28.49 -4.16
CA SER A 2 11.47 -29.25 -3.21
C SER A 2 10.15 -28.52 -2.90
N ARG A 3 9.10 -29.23 -2.44
CA ARG A 3 7.82 -28.60 -2.05
C ARG A 3 8.01 -27.55 -0.94
N VAL A 4 8.94 -27.80 -0.02
CA VAL A 4 9.30 -26.88 1.08
C VAL A 4 9.94 -25.60 0.56
N SER A 5 10.86 -25.70 -0.41
CA SER A 5 11.51 -24.55 -1.04
C SER A 5 10.50 -23.66 -1.79
N ARG A 6 9.48 -24.25 -2.43
CA ARG A 6 8.40 -23.50 -3.06
C ARG A 6 7.53 -22.74 -2.05
N LEU A 7 7.17 -23.38 -0.94
CA LEU A 7 6.35 -22.73 0.09
C LEU A 7 7.06 -21.52 0.70
N ASN A 8 8.38 -21.63 0.92
CA ASN A 8 9.16 -20.51 1.46
C ASN A 8 9.15 -19.27 0.57
N ARG A 9 9.08 -19.44 -0.75
CA ARG A 9 8.98 -18.32 -1.69
C ARG A 9 7.67 -17.55 -1.55
N PHE A 10 6.55 -18.24 -1.33
CA PHE A 10 5.22 -17.60 -1.34
C PHE A 10 4.78 -17.06 0.02
N LEU A 11 5.26 -17.62 1.13
CA LEU A 11 4.86 -17.19 2.48
C LEU A 11 5.06 -15.68 2.76
N PRO A 12 6.14 -15.02 2.30
CA PRO A 12 6.25 -13.57 2.41
C PRO A 12 5.16 -12.81 1.67
N LEU A 13 4.78 -13.25 0.46
CA LEU A 13 3.70 -12.64 -0.30
C LEU A 13 2.35 -12.85 0.38
N VAL A 14 2.11 -14.03 0.95
CA VAL A 14 0.92 -14.31 1.76
C VAL A 14 0.87 -13.38 2.97
N ALA A 15 1.98 -13.20 3.70
CA ALA A 15 2.04 -12.30 4.84
C ALA A 15 1.77 -10.84 4.42
N ILE A 16 2.37 -10.38 3.32
CA ILE A 16 2.13 -9.03 2.79
C ILE A 16 0.66 -8.84 2.43
N GLY A 17 0.07 -9.77 1.66
CA GLY A 17 -1.35 -9.70 1.28
C GLY A 17 -2.29 -9.73 2.49
N THR A 18 -2.04 -10.63 3.44
CA THR A 18 -2.86 -10.74 4.66
C THR A 18 -2.85 -9.45 5.47
N VAL A 19 -1.68 -8.82 5.65
CA VAL A 19 -1.56 -7.56 6.39
C VAL A 19 -2.10 -6.38 5.57
N ALA A 20 -1.88 -6.37 4.25
CA ALA A 20 -2.36 -5.31 3.36
C ALA A 20 -3.90 -5.26 3.30
N ASP A 21 -4.56 -6.42 3.38
CA ASP A 21 -6.02 -6.54 3.40
C ASP A 21 -6.62 -6.30 4.80
N CYS A 22 -5.84 -5.83 5.76
CA CYS A 22 -6.26 -5.59 7.14
C CYS A 22 -6.95 -6.81 7.78
N GLN A 23 -6.56 -8.03 7.39
CA GLN A 23 -7.15 -9.26 7.92
C GLN A 23 -6.87 -9.42 9.40
N SER A 24 -7.81 -10.03 10.13
CA SER A 24 -7.68 -10.23 11.57
C SER A 24 -6.50 -11.14 11.90
N ILE A 25 -5.58 -10.64 12.71
CA ILE A 25 -4.46 -11.40 13.31
C ILE A 25 -4.87 -12.12 14.61
N ILE A 26 -6.12 -11.96 15.04
CA ILE A 26 -6.71 -12.77 16.10
C ILE A 26 -6.93 -14.20 15.59
N ASP A 27 -7.27 -14.35 14.31
CA ASP A 27 -7.35 -15.65 13.66
C ASP A 27 -5.99 -16.39 13.76
N PRO A 28 -5.97 -17.60 14.33
CA PRO A 28 -4.72 -18.35 14.52
C PRO A 28 -4.02 -18.70 13.21
N THR A 29 -4.78 -18.91 12.13
CA THR A 29 -4.24 -19.26 10.81
C THR A 29 -3.53 -18.07 10.19
N ASN A 30 -4.19 -16.91 10.14
CA ASN A 30 -3.60 -15.65 9.64
C ASN A 30 -2.37 -15.28 10.47
N ARG A 31 -2.45 -15.39 11.79
CA ARG A 31 -1.31 -15.14 12.68
C ARG A 31 -0.11 -16.03 12.37
N LEU A 32 -0.36 -17.33 12.17
CA LEU A 32 0.69 -18.29 11.86
C LEU A 32 1.34 -18.00 10.50
N LEU A 33 0.52 -17.73 9.47
CA LEU A 33 0.98 -17.40 8.12
C LEU A 33 1.81 -16.12 8.11
N VAL A 34 1.34 -15.05 8.76
CA VAL A 34 2.08 -13.77 8.85
C VAL A 34 3.39 -13.96 9.60
N LYS A 35 3.40 -14.68 10.73
CA LYS A 35 4.61 -14.95 11.50
C LYS A 35 5.65 -15.73 10.69
N ALA A 36 5.21 -16.76 9.96
CA ALA A 36 6.07 -17.55 9.10
C ALA A 36 6.63 -16.74 7.93
N GLY A 37 5.78 -15.96 7.26
CA GLY A 37 6.18 -15.08 6.16
C GLY A 37 7.17 -14.00 6.59
N LEU A 38 6.95 -13.35 7.74
CA LEU A 38 7.89 -12.38 8.32
C LEU A 38 9.26 -12.99 8.60
N LYS A 39 9.30 -14.20 9.16
CA LYS A 39 10.57 -14.90 9.43
C LYS A 39 11.36 -15.16 8.16
N ILE A 40 10.68 -15.60 7.10
CA ILE A 40 11.33 -15.90 5.82
C ILE A 40 11.75 -14.61 5.12
N LEU A 41 10.90 -13.58 5.16
CA LEU A 41 11.19 -12.25 4.62
C LEU A 41 12.43 -11.66 5.27
N ALA A 42 12.51 -11.69 6.60
CA ALA A 42 13.67 -11.20 7.36
C ALA A 42 14.96 -11.99 7.07
N SER A 43 14.84 -13.27 6.70
CA SER A 43 16.01 -14.09 6.34
C SER A 43 16.56 -13.86 4.93
N GLY A 44 15.81 -13.16 4.06
CA GLY A 44 16.18 -12.98 2.65
C GLY A 44 16.06 -14.23 1.77
N ASN A 45 15.75 -15.41 2.34
CA ASN A 45 15.73 -16.70 1.63
C ASN A 45 14.46 -16.94 0.77
N HIS A 46 13.73 -15.88 0.44
CA HIS A 46 12.49 -15.97 -0.33
C HIS A 46 12.74 -15.96 -1.85
N GLY A 47 13.88 -15.44 -2.32
CA GLY A 47 14.23 -15.42 -3.75
C GLY A 47 13.29 -14.57 -4.61
N ILE A 48 12.77 -13.47 -4.06
CA ILE A 48 11.93 -12.48 -4.77
C ILE A 48 12.76 -11.20 -4.85
N VAL A 49 13.47 -11.02 -5.97
CA VAL A 49 14.49 -9.96 -6.13
C VAL A 49 13.89 -8.57 -5.91
N GLY A 50 12.70 -8.34 -6.47
CA GLY A 50 11.94 -7.11 -6.28
C GLY A 50 11.68 -6.71 -4.84
N LEU A 51 11.33 -7.70 -4.03
CA LEU A 51 11.05 -7.47 -2.61
C LEU A 51 12.33 -7.21 -1.82
N SER A 52 13.43 -7.88 -2.17
CA SER A 52 14.74 -7.61 -1.60
C SER A 52 15.22 -6.19 -1.92
N GLU A 53 15.05 -5.77 -3.17
CA GLU A 53 15.39 -4.42 -3.64
C GLU A 53 14.53 -3.35 -2.94
N LEU A 54 13.21 -3.56 -2.87
CA LEU A 54 12.31 -2.68 -2.13
C LEU A 54 12.72 -2.54 -0.66
N MET A 55 13.01 -3.66 0.01
CA MET A 55 13.47 -3.63 1.41
C MET A 55 14.80 -2.90 1.58
N ALA A 56 15.72 -2.98 0.61
CA ALA A 56 16.97 -2.26 0.62
C ALA A 56 16.73 -0.74 0.51
N GLN A 57 15.98 -0.30 -0.50
CA GLN A 57 15.71 1.12 -0.72
C GLN A 57 14.84 1.76 0.37
N THR A 58 13.99 0.98 1.05
CA THR A 58 13.18 1.48 2.17
C THR A 58 13.88 1.36 3.53
N GLY A 59 15.14 0.92 3.57
CA GLY A 59 15.92 0.79 4.80
C GLY A 59 15.52 -0.38 5.72
N LEU A 60 14.62 -1.27 5.29
CA LEU A 60 14.22 -2.44 6.08
C LEU A 60 15.35 -3.48 6.17
N THR A 61 16.17 -3.58 5.13
CA THR A 61 17.39 -4.40 5.16
C THR A 61 18.37 -3.87 6.21
N ALA A 62 18.60 -2.55 6.25
CA ALA A 62 19.46 -1.92 7.26
C ALA A 62 18.91 -2.08 8.68
N LYS A 63 17.58 -2.01 8.86
CA LYS A 63 16.89 -2.31 10.13
C LYS A 63 17.19 -3.72 10.61
N ILE A 64 17.10 -4.72 9.74
CA ILE A 64 17.39 -6.13 10.11
C ILE A 64 18.87 -6.28 10.47
N GLN A 65 19.77 -5.67 9.69
CA GLN A 65 21.21 -5.71 9.92
C GLN A 65 21.64 -5.05 11.23
N SER A 66 20.90 -4.04 11.71
CA SER A 66 21.13 -3.42 13.03
C SER A 66 20.56 -4.23 14.20
N GLY A 67 20.02 -5.43 13.94
CA GLY A 67 19.48 -6.34 14.96
C GLY A 67 18.02 -6.07 15.33
N LEU A 68 17.35 -5.12 14.65
CA LEU A 68 15.93 -4.86 14.89
C LEU A 68 15.04 -5.88 14.17
N THR A 69 13.94 -6.24 14.81
CA THR A 69 13.01 -7.24 14.27
C THR A 69 12.08 -6.64 13.22
N LEU A 70 11.88 -7.37 12.12
CA LEU A 70 10.84 -7.07 11.14
C LEU A 70 9.46 -7.50 11.67
N SER A 71 8.48 -6.62 11.55
CA SER A 71 7.15 -6.78 12.13
C SER A 71 6.04 -6.57 11.08
N SER A 72 4.80 -6.91 11.45
CA SER A 72 3.63 -6.60 10.61
C SER A 72 3.44 -5.10 10.40
N GLN A 73 3.93 -4.24 11.30
CA GLN A 73 3.89 -2.78 11.10
C GLN A 73 4.76 -2.34 9.93
N ASP A 74 5.93 -2.97 9.73
CA ASP A 74 6.80 -2.67 8.59
C ASP A 74 6.11 -3.03 7.27
N ILE A 75 5.33 -4.12 7.26
CA ILE A 75 4.48 -4.46 6.13
C ILE A 75 3.40 -3.39 5.95
N ALA A 76 2.59 -3.14 6.99
CA ALA A 76 1.42 -2.26 6.92
C ALA A 76 1.75 -0.81 6.55
N PHE A 77 2.89 -0.27 7.00
CA PHE A 77 3.22 1.15 6.86
C PHE A 77 4.35 1.45 5.88
N THR A 78 5.13 0.44 5.47
CA THR A 78 6.22 0.61 4.50
C THR A 78 5.92 -0.15 3.22
N LEU A 79 5.84 -1.48 3.26
CA LEU A 79 5.74 -2.30 2.04
C LEU A 79 4.38 -2.16 1.36
N SER A 80 3.27 -2.38 2.08
CA SER A 80 1.92 -2.36 1.51
C SER A 80 1.57 -1.00 0.88
N PRO A 81 1.85 0.16 1.51
CA PRO A 81 1.55 1.45 0.89
C PRO A 81 2.34 1.73 -0.39
N ILE A 82 3.57 1.20 -0.52
CA ILE A 82 4.38 1.35 -1.72
C ILE A 82 3.84 0.44 -2.84
N LEU A 83 3.55 -0.82 -2.53
CA LEU A 83 2.97 -1.74 -3.53
C LEU A 83 1.58 -1.28 -4.01
N ASN A 84 0.81 -0.64 -3.13
CA ASN A 84 -0.49 -0.08 -3.46
C ASN A 84 -0.42 1.31 -4.12
N SER A 85 0.77 1.90 -4.30
CA SER A 85 0.91 3.23 -4.91
C SER A 85 0.67 3.20 -6.42
N SER A 86 0.99 2.09 -7.08
CA SER A 86 0.59 1.83 -8.46
C SER A 86 -0.92 1.55 -8.49
N GLY A 87 -1.73 2.47 -9.00
CA GLY A 87 -3.18 2.35 -9.01
C GLY A 87 -3.74 1.08 -9.68
N ARG A 88 -5.05 0.87 -9.54
CA ARG A 88 -5.75 -0.40 -9.81
C ARG A 88 -5.84 -0.87 -11.28
N MET A 89 -5.52 -0.07 -12.31
CA MET A 89 -5.76 -0.50 -13.71
C MET A 89 -4.62 -0.24 -14.71
N SER A 90 -3.91 0.88 -14.66
CA SER A 90 -2.84 1.19 -15.64
C SER A 90 -1.42 0.82 -15.17
N HIS A 91 -1.21 0.61 -13.87
CA HIS A 91 0.13 0.46 -13.29
C HIS A 91 0.30 -0.76 -12.37
N ALA A 92 -0.73 -1.57 -12.12
CA ALA A 92 -0.61 -2.80 -11.31
C ALA A 92 0.47 -3.76 -11.86
N TYR A 93 0.64 -3.78 -13.19
CA TYR A 93 1.73 -4.49 -13.87
C TYR A 93 3.12 -4.01 -13.45
N LYS A 94 3.30 -2.72 -13.10
CA LYS A 94 4.58 -2.22 -12.56
C LYS A 94 4.89 -2.81 -11.20
N SER A 95 3.92 -2.91 -10.29
CA SER A 95 4.13 -3.54 -8.98
C SER A 95 4.42 -5.02 -9.10
N ILE A 96 3.72 -5.71 -10.01
CA ILE A 96 3.97 -7.11 -10.32
C ILE A 96 5.35 -7.29 -10.97
N ALA A 97 5.72 -6.46 -11.95
CA ALA A 97 7.04 -6.50 -12.59
C ALA A 97 8.17 -6.14 -11.62
N SER A 98 7.94 -5.17 -10.73
CA SER A 98 8.87 -4.79 -9.66
C SER A 98 9.10 -5.98 -8.74
N LEU A 99 8.02 -6.65 -8.28
CA LEU A 99 8.09 -7.80 -7.37
C LEU A 99 8.65 -9.06 -8.03
N LEU A 100 8.15 -9.41 -9.22
CA LEU A 100 8.35 -10.70 -9.88
C LEU A 100 9.46 -10.68 -10.94
N GLY A 101 10.12 -9.54 -11.18
CA GLY A 101 11.30 -9.48 -12.04
C GLY A 101 12.32 -10.52 -11.60
N THR A 102 12.46 -11.57 -12.40
CA THR A 102 13.45 -12.64 -12.23
C THR A 102 14.41 -12.57 -13.42
N GLN A 103 15.69 -12.92 -13.21
CA GLN A 103 16.58 -13.22 -14.34
C GLN A 103 16.03 -14.39 -15.19
N ASP A 104 15.20 -15.26 -14.60
CA ASP A 104 14.48 -16.32 -15.30
C ASP A 104 13.15 -15.80 -15.86
N ASN A 105 13.01 -15.77 -17.19
CA ASN A 105 11.85 -15.29 -17.95
C ASN A 105 10.49 -15.97 -17.64
N ASP A 106 10.42 -16.95 -16.74
CA ASP A 106 9.27 -17.86 -16.63
C ASP A 106 8.04 -17.29 -15.90
N LEU A 107 8.15 -16.12 -15.23
CA LEU A 107 7.03 -15.50 -14.50
C LEU A 107 6.36 -14.34 -15.26
N LEU A 108 6.79 -14.03 -16.48
CA LEU A 108 6.22 -12.96 -17.30
C LEU A 108 5.59 -13.49 -18.61
N PRO A 109 4.48 -14.26 -18.57
CA PRO A 109 3.62 -14.37 -19.75
C PRO A 109 2.76 -13.11 -19.96
N PHE A 110 2.78 -12.15 -19.03
CA PHE A 110 1.92 -10.96 -19.01
C PHE A 110 2.68 -9.63 -19.19
N ALA A 111 3.96 -9.66 -19.58
CA ALA A 111 4.64 -8.45 -20.01
C ALA A 111 4.03 -7.99 -21.34
N HIS A 112 3.07 -7.07 -21.27
CA HIS A 112 2.58 -6.34 -22.43
C HIS A 112 3.78 -5.77 -23.20
N SER A 113 3.75 -5.89 -24.53
CA SER A 113 4.78 -5.52 -25.51
C SER A 113 5.28 -4.06 -25.43
N ASP A 114 4.64 -3.22 -24.63
CA ASP A 114 4.94 -1.80 -24.46
C ASP A 114 5.89 -1.52 -23.30
N TYR A 115 6.14 -2.51 -22.42
CA TYR A 115 7.15 -2.36 -21.36
C TYR A 115 8.53 -2.70 -21.91
N LYS A 116 9.30 -1.66 -22.24
CA LYS A 116 10.73 -1.76 -22.55
C LYS A 116 11.43 -2.61 -21.48
N VAL A 117 11.87 -3.81 -21.85
CA VAL A 117 12.64 -4.78 -21.03
C VAL A 117 14.07 -4.26 -20.72
N SER A 118 14.31 -2.95 -20.83
CA SER A 118 15.60 -2.32 -20.58
C SER A 118 15.71 -1.67 -19.19
N SER A 119 14.64 -1.67 -18.39
CA SER A 119 14.62 -1.09 -17.04
C SER A 119 14.94 -2.15 -15.99
N THR A 120 15.93 -1.91 -15.15
CA THR A 120 16.31 -2.77 -14.03
C THR A 120 15.20 -2.81 -12.97
N ILE A 121 15.14 -3.87 -12.16
CA ILE A 121 14.22 -3.99 -11.01
C ILE A 121 14.35 -2.78 -10.07
N GLU A 122 15.57 -2.30 -9.87
CA GLU A 122 15.91 -1.10 -9.11
C GLU A 122 15.13 0.13 -9.58
N TYR A 123 15.05 0.35 -10.90
CA TYR A 123 14.29 1.47 -11.47
C TYR A 123 12.80 1.36 -11.16
N TYR A 124 12.20 0.17 -11.33
CA TYR A 124 10.77 0.01 -11.07
C TYR A 124 10.44 0.16 -9.58
N VAL A 125 11.30 -0.34 -8.69
CA VAL A 125 11.16 -0.13 -7.25
C VAL A 125 11.27 1.35 -6.90
N ALA A 126 12.23 2.07 -7.48
CA ALA A 126 12.38 3.51 -7.26
C ALA A 126 11.14 4.29 -7.73
N ASP A 127 10.60 3.98 -8.92
CA ASP A 127 9.37 4.58 -9.46
C ASP A 127 8.16 4.36 -8.52
N LEU A 128 8.03 3.17 -7.91
CA LEU A 128 6.97 2.90 -6.94
C LEU A 128 7.13 3.72 -5.65
N ILE A 129 8.37 3.86 -5.17
CA ILE A 129 8.69 4.66 -3.98
C ILE A 129 8.37 6.14 -4.26
N GLU A 130 8.79 6.67 -5.41
CA GLU A 130 8.51 8.04 -5.83
C GLU A 130 7.01 8.29 -5.98
N THR A 131 6.29 7.37 -6.64
CA THR A 131 4.82 7.44 -6.76
C THR A 131 4.13 7.46 -5.39
N ASN A 132 4.61 6.64 -4.44
CA ASN A 132 4.10 6.64 -3.08
C ASN A 132 4.40 7.95 -2.34
N GLN A 133 5.57 8.55 -2.55
CA GLN A 133 5.95 9.83 -1.96
C GLN A 133 5.10 10.98 -2.51
N ALA A 134 4.92 11.05 -3.84
CA ALA A 134 4.04 12.02 -4.49
C ALA A 134 2.61 11.91 -3.95
N ARG A 135 2.07 10.69 -3.86
CA ARG A 135 0.75 10.42 -3.24
C ARG A 135 0.69 10.90 -1.80
N LYS A 136 1.71 10.64 -0.97
CA LYS A 136 1.76 11.12 0.42
C LYS A 136 1.78 12.66 0.51
N ALA A 137 2.53 13.31 -0.38
CA ALA A 137 2.62 14.77 -0.45
C ALA A 137 1.28 15.39 -0.85
N GLU A 138 0.61 14.83 -1.87
CA GLU A 138 -0.73 15.25 -2.30
C GLU A 138 -1.75 15.12 -1.15
N VAL A 139 -1.80 13.96 -0.47
CA VAL A 139 -2.68 13.76 0.69
C VAL A 139 -2.39 14.78 1.80
N LYS A 140 -1.11 15.06 2.07
CA LYS A 140 -0.70 16.02 3.11
C LYS A 140 -1.14 17.44 2.75
N SER A 141 -0.96 17.86 1.50
CA SER A 141 -1.38 19.18 1.02
C SER A 141 -2.89 19.34 1.20
N ILE A 142 -3.66 18.38 0.68
CA ILE A 142 -5.11 18.39 0.75
C ILE A 142 -5.62 18.41 2.21
N LEU A 143 -5.00 17.63 3.09
CA LEU A 143 -5.37 17.64 4.52
C LEU A 143 -5.06 18.99 5.17
N ALA A 144 -3.96 19.66 4.81
CA ALA A 144 -3.65 20.97 5.38
C ALA A 144 -4.70 22.03 5.00
N ASP A 145 -5.16 21.99 3.74
CA ASP A 145 -6.22 22.89 3.25
C ASP A 145 -7.55 22.59 3.98
N LEU A 146 -7.87 21.31 4.12
CA LEU A 146 -9.07 20.83 4.79
C LEU A 146 -9.15 21.14 6.28
N GLU A 147 -8.04 21.03 7.00
CA GLU A 147 -8.03 21.18 8.46
C GLU A 147 -8.48 22.58 8.89
N GLN A 148 -8.24 23.60 8.06
CA GLN A 148 -8.72 24.96 8.30
C GLN A 148 -10.26 25.03 8.27
N GLU A 149 -10.89 24.25 7.40
CA GLU A 149 -12.35 24.23 7.25
C GLU A 149 -13.02 23.27 8.26
N ALA A 150 -12.33 22.18 8.61
CA ALA A 150 -12.76 21.17 9.58
C ALA A 150 -12.94 21.71 11.00
N ILE A 151 -12.08 22.62 11.47
CA ILE A 151 -12.13 23.19 12.83
C ILE A 151 -13.51 23.82 13.11
N ASN A 152 -14.15 24.41 12.10
CA ASN A 152 -15.46 25.04 12.25
C ASN A 152 -16.60 24.01 12.36
N GLN A 153 -16.45 22.83 11.75
CA GLN A 153 -17.49 21.79 11.76
C GLN A 153 -17.44 20.91 13.01
N VAL A 154 -16.24 20.66 13.58
CA VAL A 154 -16.03 19.83 14.78
C VAL A 154 -16.85 20.31 15.98
N HIS A 155 -17.05 21.62 16.11
CA HIS A 155 -17.81 22.22 17.22
C HIS A 155 -19.31 21.85 17.24
N THR A 156 -19.84 21.29 16.15
CA THR A 156 -21.28 21.01 16.00
C THR A 156 -21.65 19.54 16.26
N GLY A 157 -20.68 18.63 16.40
CA GLY A 157 -20.91 17.19 16.56
C GLY A 157 -21.54 16.50 15.34
N SER A 158 -21.66 17.20 14.22
CA SER A 158 -22.23 16.68 12.97
C SER A 158 -21.18 15.92 12.15
N PRO A 159 -21.58 14.94 11.31
CA PRO A 159 -20.69 14.30 10.36
C PRO A 159 -20.01 15.32 9.44
N MET A 160 -18.71 15.15 9.20
CA MET A 160 -17.96 16.00 8.28
C MET A 160 -18.24 15.54 6.85
N ILE A 161 -18.80 16.42 6.03
CA ILE A 161 -19.07 16.13 4.62
C ILE A 161 -18.27 17.09 3.77
N TRP A 162 -17.41 16.53 2.92
CA TRP A 162 -16.60 17.31 1.99
C TRP A 162 -16.79 16.84 0.55
N ILE A 163 -16.94 17.80 -0.35
CA ILE A 163 -17.14 17.58 -1.79
C ILE A 163 -16.08 18.40 -2.50
N GLU A 164 -15.14 17.73 -3.15
CA GLU A 164 -14.03 18.40 -3.85
C GLU A 164 -13.88 17.85 -5.26
N SER A 165 -13.80 18.74 -6.24
CA SER A 165 -13.80 18.34 -7.66
C SER A 165 -12.44 17.85 -8.17
N SER A 166 -11.38 18.16 -7.43
CA SER A 166 -9.99 18.00 -7.86
C SER A 166 -9.28 16.77 -7.28
N ILE A 167 -9.90 16.01 -6.36
CA ILE A 167 -9.23 14.89 -5.69
C ILE A 167 -9.17 13.64 -6.57
N SER A 168 -7.97 13.12 -6.73
CA SER A 168 -7.71 11.83 -7.38
C SER A 168 -8.39 10.66 -6.67
N LYS A 169 -9.06 9.79 -7.43
CA LYS A 169 -9.82 8.62 -6.94
C LYS A 169 -9.07 7.74 -5.94
N GLY A 170 -7.75 7.58 -6.13
CA GLY A 170 -6.90 6.74 -5.28
C GLY A 170 -6.55 7.32 -3.90
N ILE A 171 -6.98 8.56 -3.60
CA ILE A 171 -6.57 9.30 -2.40
C ILE A 171 -7.75 9.58 -1.45
N ILE A 172 -8.99 9.61 -1.97
CA ILE A 172 -10.22 9.94 -1.24
C ILE A 172 -10.34 9.16 0.08
N GLY A 173 -10.20 7.83 0.03
CA GLY A 173 -10.32 6.97 1.22
C GLY A 173 -9.24 7.23 2.28
N LEU A 174 -8.04 7.66 1.87
CA LEU A 174 -6.95 7.97 2.78
C LEU A 174 -7.17 9.30 3.50
N ILE A 175 -7.76 10.27 2.81
CA ILE A 175 -8.17 11.55 3.41
C ILE A 175 -9.25 11.27 4.45
N ALA A 176 -10.32 10.58 4.06
CA ALA A 176 -11.43 10.24 4.97
C ALA A 176 -10.94 9.49 6.22
N SER A 177 -10.11 8.45 6.05
CA SER A 177 -9.57 7.67 7.17
C SER A 177 -8.72 8.50 8.13
N ARG A 178 -7.95 9.47 7.63
CA ARG A 178 -7.14 10.36 8.48
C ARG A 178 -7.98 11.36 9.25
N LEU A 179 -9.03 11.91 8.64
CA LEU A 179 -9.95 12.82 9.31
C LEU A 179 -10.72 12.10 10.43
N VAL A 180 -11.24 10.91 10.16
CA VAL A 180 -11.89 10.05 11.18
C VAL A 180 -10.92 9.77 12.33
N SER A 181 -9.71 9.31 12.02
CA SER A 181 -8.69 9.00 13.05
C SER A 181 -8.28 10.21 13.89
N LYS A 182 -8.27 11.43 13.31
CA LYS A 182 -7.81 12.64 13.99
C LYS A 182 -8.91 13.31 14.82
N TYR A 183 -10.12 13.38 14.30
CA TYR A 183 -11.22 14.13 14.89
C TYR A 183 -12.28 13.26 15.55
N HIS A 184 -12.23 11.94 15.36
CA HIS A 184 -13.22 10.97 15.86
C HIS A 184 -14.67 11.29 15.45
N ILE A 185 -14.83 11.84 14.23
CA ILE A 185 -16.12 12.21 13.66
C ILE A 185 -16.30 11.47 12.32
N PRO A 186 -17.47 10.86 12.07
CA PRO A 186 -17.78 10.25 10.77
C PRO A 186 -17.52 11.25 9.64
N THR A 187 -16.71 10.83 8.65
CA THR A 187 -16.27 11.72 7.56
C THR A 187 -16.61 11.12 6.21
N ILE A 188 -17.22 11.93 5.34
CA ILE A 188 -17.55 11.61 3.96
C ILE A 188 -16.72 12.53 3.06
N VAL A 189 -15.96 11.95 2.14
CA VAL A 189 -15.23 12.72 1.11
C VAL A 189 -15.72 12.26 -0.26
N ILE A 190 -16.20 13.22 -1.05
CA ILE A 190 -16.76 13.00 -2.37
C ILE A 190 -15.85 13.68 -3.38
N SER A 191 -15.41 12.93 -4.41
CA SER A 191 -14.74 13.51 -5.56
C SER A 191 -15.70 13.64 -6.73
N CYS A 192 -15.84 14.86 -7.25
CA CYS A 192 -16.70 15.17 -8.39
C CYS A 192 -15.86 15.67 -9.57
N LYS A 193 -15.43 14.77 -10.46
CA LYS A 193 -14.85 15.23 -11.74
C LYS A 193 -15.96 15.92 -12.56
N PRO A 194 -15.70 17.08 -13.19
CA PRO A 194 -16.72 17.84 -13.93
C PRO A 194 -17.25 17.15 -15.21
N THR A 195 -16.90 15.88 -15.46
CA THR A 195 -17.51 15.06 -16.50
C THR A 195 -18.63 14.20 -15.87
N LEU A 196 -19.87 14.54 -16.20
CA LEU A 196 -21.17 14.08 -15.68
C LEU A 196 -21.48 12.56 -15.64
N SER A 197 -20.50 11.66 -15.44
CA SER A 197 -20.75 10.20 -15.44
C SER A 197 -20.16 9.41 -14.27
N GLN A 198 -19.35 9.99 -13.38
CA GLN A 198 -18.78 9.24 -12.25
C GLN A 198 -18.71 10.09 -10.97
N VAL A 199 -19.73 9.98 -10.13
CA VAL A 199 -19.66 10.40 -8.72
C VAL A 199 -19.07 9.23 -7.94
N GLU A 200 -17.95 9.45 -7.25
CA GLU A 200 -17.36 8.44 -6.37
C GLU A 200 -17.40 8.91 -4.92
N ILE A 201 -17.98 8.06 -4.07
CA ILE A 201 -18.20 8.32 -2.65
C ILE A 201 -17.21 7.47 -1.86
N GLY A 202 -16.30 8.12 -1.12
CA GLY A 202 -15.55 7.48 -0.05
C GLY A 202 -16.29 7.67 1.27
N GLN A 203 -16.73 6.57 1.89
CA GLN A 203 -17.34 6.58 3.23
C GLN A 203 -16.54 5.70 4.18
N ILE A 204 -16.24 6.23 5.37
CA ILE A 204 -15.86 5.43 6.53
C ILE A 204 -16.84 5.83 7.64
N MET A 205 -17.81 4.95 7.88
CA MET A 205 -18.72 5.05 9.02
C MET A 205 -18.04 4.39 10.21
N ASP A 206 -17.54 5.18 11.15
CA ASP A 206 -17.36 4.68 12.52
C ASP A 206 -18.75 4.58 13.16
N LEU A 207 -19.38 3.41 12.98
CA LEU A 207 -20.44 2.98 13.89
C LEU A 207 -19.74 2.55 15.16
N VAL A 208 -19.70 3.46 16.12
CA VAL A 208 -19.30 3.19 17.51
C VAL A 208 -19.98 1.89 17.95
N GLY A 209 -19.16 0.88 18.24
CA GLY A 209 -19.50 -0.39 18.85
C GLY A 209 -18.36 -0.83 19.75
#